data_AF-A0A846JM96-F1
#
_entry.id   AF-A0A846JM96-F1
#
_cell.length_a   1.000
_cell.length_b   1.000
_cell.length_c   1.000
_cell.angle_alpha   90.00
_cell.angle_beta   90.00
_cell.angle_gamma   90.00
#
_symmetry.space_group_name_H-M   'P 1'
#
loop_
_entity.id
_entity.type
_entity.pdbx_description
1 polymer ?
#
loop_
_entity_poly.entity_id
_entity_poly.type
_entity_poly.pdbx_seq_one_letter_code
_entity_poly.pdbx_strand_id
1 'polypeptide(L)'
;DYTSILKFDFLLDKYLKNSDEKEFFRYYPIVLWWKICSKIPLRPCEFMILKKDCVYEKNRKYYIRIRRCKPHGFVNKALNIRKEQSFRINKEIYDLVMKVVSHKSHDCEFLLSKNLYNKYYTQYTYKEELVQGRVMRSYNLDKCLKDFYYYEINNKNIQTVISKKDVKESLSQQFYRDCMVSLQLGDARHLAIINLVLQGTNSYLIREMCGHRDINSHLHYIDHAKTYITSKVLVLTDIRKLEIKLANIYSNESFEYGNKRNNKFSNLLYNEYKKVGDIYCKRYVGREEMFPFLCLTDCDECNDKVETDFTGNNDEEIKINKMEIERQFQIIEKYLKDAQFNSIIDSKNERVLFDSQKNIEESANKLNYLISKEAELEAKIFFGGIITKEE
;
A
#
# COMPACT_ATOMS: atom_id res chain seq x y z
N ASP A 1 -6.55 9.58 6.93
CA ASP A 1 -7.34 8.94 5.86
C ASP A 1 -6.53 7.79 5.29
N TYR A 2 -7.02 6.55 5.44
CA TYR A 2 -6.33 5.36 4.93
C TYR A 2 -6.62 5.10 3.45
N THR A 3 -7.71 5.66 2.93
CA THR A 3 -8.06 5.56 1.51
C THR A 3 -6.97 6.21 0.65
N SER A 4 -6.55 7.42 1.02
CA SER A 4 -5.44 8.11 0.36
C SER A 4 -4.11 7.38 0.49
N ILE A 5 -3.81 6.77 1.65
CA ILE A 5 -2.59 5.97 1.85
C ILE A 5 -2.49 4.82 0.84
N LEU A 6 -3.59 4.11 0.62
CA LEU A 6 -3.64 2.99 -0.32
C LEU A 6 -3.64 3.47 -1.79
N LYS A 7 -4.33 4.57 -2.10
CA LYS A 7 -4.27 5.21 -3.42
C LYS A 7 -2.83 5.67 -3.73
N PHE A 8 -2.09 6.21 -2.75
CA PHE A 8 -0.68 6.58 -2.92
C PHE A 8 0.19 5.37 -3.26
N ASP A 9 0.06 4.28 -2.50
CA ASP A 9 0.79 3.03 -2.74
C ASP A 9 0.61 2.54 -4.18
N PHE A 10 -0.64 2.47 -4.62
CA PHE A 10 -1.01 2.06 -5.96
C PHE A 10 -0.45 2.99 -7.04
N LEU A 11 -0.61 4.31 -6.89
CA LEU A 11 -0.14 5.30 -7.86
C LEU A 11 1.38 5.32 -7.96
N LEU A 12 2.09 5.19 -6.83
CA LEU A 12 3.55 5.12 -6.81
C LEU A 12 4.05 3.85 -7.50
N ASP A 13 3.39 2.70 -7.26
CA ASP A 13 3.75 1.45 -7.93
C ASP A 13 3.49 1.50 -9.44
N LYS A 14 2.39 2.12 -9.88
CA LYS A 14 2.10 2.34 -11.30
C LYS A 14 3.11 3.27 -11.94
N TYR A 15 3.45 4.38 -11.28
CA TYR A 15 4.52 5.26 -11.72
C TYR A 15 5.83 4.49 -11.91
N LEU A 16 6.23 3.69 -10.92
CA LEU A 16 7.49 2.95 -10.96
C LEU A 16 7.54 1.92 -12.10
N LYS A 17 6.45 1.19 -12.36
CA LYS A 17 6.39 0.22 -13.46
C LYS A 17 6.53 0.87 -14.84
N ASN A 18 6.06 2.10 -14.98
CA ASN A 18 6.09 2.83 -16.25
C ASN A 18 7.26 3.82 -16.33
N SER A 19 8.14 3.85 -15.33
CA SER A 19 9.23 4.83 -15.24
C SER A 19 10.53 4.33 -15.85
N ASP A 20 11.23 5.21 -16.55
CA ASP A 20 12.62 5.00 -16.91
C ASP A 20 13.58 5.26 -15.73
N GLU A 21 14.88 5.11 -15.97
CA GLU A 21 15.88 5.35 -14.92
C GLU A 21 15.91 6.81 -14.42
N LYS A 22 15.73 7.79 -15.31
CA LYS A 22 15.75 9.22 -14.94
C LYS A 22 14.52 9.58 -14.11
N GLU A 23 13.36 9.07 -14.50
CA GLU A 23 12.08 9.20 -13.81
C GLU A 23 12.15 8.57 -12.42
N PHE A 24 12.67 7.35 -12.32
CA PHE A 24 12.96 6.72 -11.03
C PHE A 24 13.83 7.62 -10.15
N PHE A 25 14.96 8.12 -10.67
CA PHE A 25 15.87 8.96 -9.88
C PHE A 25 15.31 10.35 -9.57
N ARG A 26 14.29 10.84 -10.27
CA ARG A 26 13.60 12.08 -9.92
C ARG A 26 12.89 11.96 -8.56
N TYR A 27 12.29 10.81 -8.31
CA TYR A 27 11.49 10.55 -7.10
C TYR A 27 12.09 9.49 -6.18
N TYR A 28 13.36 9.10 -6.37
CA TYR A 28 14.03 8.10 -5.52
C TYR A 28 13.89 8.35 -4.01
N PRO A 29 13.91 9.60 -3.48
CA PRO A 29 13.80 9.80 -2.04
C PRO A 29 12.44 9.36 -1.49
N ILE A 30 11.35 9.66 -2.21
CA ILE A 30 10.00 9.25 -1.81
C ILE A 30 9.77 7.76 -2.05
N VAL A 31 10.39 7.18 -3.10
CA VAL A 31 10.35 5.74 -3.37
C VAL A 31 11.03 4.96 -2.25
N LEU A 32 12.24 5.37 -1.83
CA LEU A 32 12.94 4.78 -0.70
C LEU A 32 12.15 4.97 0.60
N TRP A 33 11.65 6.18 0.85
CA TRP A 33 10.85 6.48 2.04
C TRP A 33 9.65 5.54 2.11
N TRP A 34 8.90 5.40 1.01
CA TRP A 34 7.71 4.57 0.98
C TRP A 34 8.05 3.09 1.11
N LYS A 35 8.94 2.55 0.28
CA LYS A 35 9.27 1.12 0.24
C LYS A 35 9.92 0.62 1.54
N ILE A 36 10.59 1.50 2.29
CA ILE A 36 11.20 1.16 3.60
C ILE A 36 10.24 1.46 4.74
N CYS A 37 9.75 2.70 4.88
CA CYS A 37 9.03 3.14 6.08
C CYS A 37 7.60 2.59 6.19
N SER A 38 6.97 2.15 5.09
CA SER A 38 5.67 1.46 5.11
C SER A 38 5.75 0.01 5.60
N LYS A 39 6.96 -0.58 5.61
CA LYS A 39 7.25 -1.95 6.03
C LYS A 39 7.98 -2.01 7.37
N ILE A 40 8.83 -1.02 7.63
CA ILE A 40 9.60 -0.91 8.88
C ILE A 40 9.20 0.40 9.56
N PRO A 41 8.69 0.37 10.80
CA PRO A 41 8.19 1.56 11.47
C PRO A 41 9.34 2.46 11.92
N LEU A 42 9.82 3.28 10.97
CA LEU A 42 10.82 4.31 11.13
C LEU A 42 10.17 5.66 11.37
N ARG A 43 10.73 6.48 12.25
CA ARG A 43 10.36 7.90 12.29
C ARG A 43 10.97 8.61 11.07
N PRO A 44 10.34 9.68 10.55
CA PRO A 44 10.94 10.45 9.45
C PRO A 44 12.38 10.86 9.73
N CYS A 45 12.70 11.28 10.95
CA CYS A 45 14.06 11.63 11.34
C CYS A 45 15.03 10.44 11.38
N GLU A 46 14.54 9.21 11.64
CA GLU A 46 15.37 7.99 11.57
C GLU A 46 15.69 7.63 10.12
N PHE A 47 14.69 7.77 9.22
CA PHE A 47 14.88 7.58 7.79
C PHE A 47 15.88 8.58 7.20
N MET A 48 15.76 9.87 7.55
CA MET A 48 16.66 10.93 7.06
C MET A 48 18.14 10.70 7.44
N ILE A 49 18.42 9.96 8.51
CA ILE A 49 19.79 9.68 8.99
C ILE A 49 20.27 8.25 8.70
N LEU A 50 19.51 7.46 7.93
CA LEU A 50 19.98 6.15 7.47
C LEU A 50 21.30 6.31 6.72
N LYS A 51 22.28 5.48 7.04
CA LYS A 51 23.59 5.50 6.39
C LYS A 51 23.54 4.86 5.01
N LYS A 52 24.48 5.19 4.13
CA LYS A 52 24.56 4.57 2.80
C LYS A 52 24.83 3.06 2.86
N ASP A 53 25.59 2.61 3.87
CA ASP A 53 25.89 1.21 4.18
C ASP A 53 24.86 0.62 5.16
N CYS A 54 23.61 1.08 5.10
CA CYS A 54 22.56 0.58 5.96
C CYS A 54 22.11 -0.83 5.59
N VAL A 55 22.36 -1.33 4.37
CA VAL A 55 21.99 -2.68 3.97
C VAL A 55 23.19 -3.62 3.87
N TYR A 56 22.97 -4.90 4.17
CA TYR A 56 23.99 -5.94 4.04
C TYR A 56 23.36 -7.31 3.77
N GLU A 57 24.14 -8.18 3.13
CA GLU A 57 23.79 -9.60 2.94
C GLU A 57 24.53 -10.46 3.97
N LYS A 58 23.83 -11.41 4.58
CA LYS A 58 24.41 -12.43 5.45
C LYS A 58 23.67 -13.74 5.26
N ASN A 59 24.40 -14.82 4.98
CA ASN A 59 23.84 -16.17 4.79
C ASN A 59 22.68 -16.20 3.75
N ARG A 60 22.87 -15.56 2.58
CA ARG A 60 21.86 -15.42 1.51
C ARG A 60 20.55 -14.75 1.95
N LYS A 61 20.59 -13.99 3.04
CA LYS A 61 19.48 -13.18 3.55
C LYS A 61 19.93 -11.72 3.59
N TYR A 62 18.98 -10.82 3.33
CA TYR A 62 19.23 -9.39 3.26
C TYR A 62 18.73 -8.71 4.54
N TYR A 63 19.48 -7.70 4.98
CA TYR A 63 19.21 -6.99 6.22
C TYR A 63 19.37 -5.49 6.03
N ILE A 64 18.66 -4.72 6.85
CA ILE A 64 18.84 -3.27 6.99
C ILE A 64 19.13 -2.93 8.46
N ARG A 65 20.14 -2.10 8.68
CA ARG A 65 20.63 -1.59 9.96
C ARG A 65 20.11 -0.18 10.19
N ILE A 66 19.48 0.02 11.33
CA ILE A 66 18.74 1.21 11.67
C ILE A 66 19.21 1.71 13.03
N ARG A 67 19.55 2.99 13.09
CA ARG A 67 19.85 3.71 14.34
C ARG A 67 18.64 4.50 14.80
N ARG A 68 18.13 4.23 15.99
CA ARG A 68 16.98 4.95 16.57
C ARG A 68 17.34 6.38 16.90
N CYS A 69 16.42 7.32 16.66
CA CYS A 69 16.68 8.73 16.93
C CYS A 69 16.58 9.06 18.43
N LYS A 70 15.71 8.35 19.17
CA LYS A 70 15.50 8.54 20.61
C LYS A 70 16.35 7.56 21.43
N PRO A 71 17.15 8.02 22.39
CA PRO A 71 17.84 7.14 23.34
C PRO A 71 16.82 6.43 24.26
N HIS A 72 17.11 5.19 24.63
CA HIS A 72 16.25 4.35 25.47
C HIS A 72 16.87 4.11 26.85
N GLY A 73 16.18 4.51 27.92
CA GLY A 73 16.68 4.42 29.30
C GLY A 73 17.40 5.68 29.77
N PHE A 74 17.47 5.87 31.09
CA PHE A 74 18.06 7.07 31.72
C PHE A 74 19.54 7.21 31.39
N VAL A 75 20.32 6.13 31.55
CA VAL A 75 21.76 6.09 31.26
C VAL A 75 22.05 6.42 29.80
N ASN A 76 21.38 5.76 28.85
CA ASN A 76 21.57 6.03 27.43
C ASN A 76 21.10 7.43 27.03
N LYS A 77 20.12 8.02 27.73
CA LYS A 77 19.72 9.41 27.50
C LYS A 77 20.81 10.38 27.97
N ALA A 78 21.41 10.12 29.14
CA ALA A 78 22.53 10.91 29.66
C ALA A 78 23.77 10.81 28.75
N LEU A 79 24.05 9.62 28.20
CA LEU A 79 25.19 9.36 27.31
C LEU A 79 24.88 9.55 25.82
N ASN A 80 23.65 9.97 25.47
CA ASN A 80 23.15 10.07 24.09
C ASN A 80 23.39 8.81 23.22
N ILE A 81 23.38 7.63 23.86
CA ILE A 81 23.53 6.33 23.20
C ILE A 81 22.22 5.97 22.52
N ARG A 82 22.30 5.72 21.21
CA ARG A 82 21.16 5.39 20.36
C ARG A 82 21.20 3.91 20.01
N LYS A 83 20.09 3.22 20.25
CA LYS A 83 19.95 1.78 19.94
C LYS A 83 20.10 1.57 18.43
N GLU A 84 20.87 0.57 18.05
CA GLU A 84 21.02 0.10 16.68
C GLU A 84 20.38 -1.27 16.54
N GLN A 85 19.59 -1.47 15.49
CA GLN A 85 18.83 -2.70 15.26
C GLN A 85 18.95 -3.09 13.80
N SER A 86 19.01 -4.40 13.54
CA SER A 86 18.95 -4.95 12.18
C SER A 86 17.64 -5.66 11.95
N PHE A 87 17.03 -5.42 10.80
CA PHE A 87 15.78 -6.05 10.36
C PHE A 87 16.03 -6.81 9.07
N ARG A 88 15.44 -8.01 8.95
CA ARG A 88 15.46 -8.75 7.69
C ARG A 88 14.60 -8.01 6.66
N ILE A 89 15.11 -7.88 5.44
CA ILE A 89 14.41 -7.29 4.30
C ILE A 89 14.37 -8.27 3.14
N ASN A 90 13.49 -8.01 2.18
CA ASN A 90 13.47 -8.75 0.92
C ASN A 90 14.59 -8.23 -0.01
N LYS A 91 14.87 -9.00 -1.06
CA LYS A 91 15.89 -8.65 -2.06
C LYS A 91 15.55 -7.35 -2.80
N GLU A 92 14.27 -7.12 -3.09
CA GLU A 92 13.78 -5.90 -3.74
C GLU A 92 14.24 -4.61 -3.03
N ILE A 93 14.07 -4.52 -1.70
CA ILE A 93 14.51 -3.35 -0.91
C ILE A 93 16.04 -3.25 -0.91
N TYR A 94 16.74 -4.38 -0.81
CA TYR A 94 18.20 -4.43 -0.85
C TYR A 94 18.73 -3.88 -2.17
N ASP A 95 18.25 -4.42 -3.29
CA ASP A 95 18.64 -4.02 -4.64
C ASP A 95 18.27 -2.55 -4.91
N LEU A 96 17.13 -2.08 -4.40
CA LEU A 96 16.71 -0.68 -4.49
C LEU A 96 17.69 0.26 -3.77
N VAL A 97 18.10 -0.08 -2.55
CA VAL A 97 19.11 0.70 -1.82
C VAL A 97 20.44 0.67 -2.55
N MET A 98 20.88 -0.51 -3.00
CA MET A 98 22.13 -0.69 -3.75
C MET A 98 22.15 0.16 -5.03
N LYS A 99 21.07 0.16 -5.81
CA LYS A 99 20.90 0.98 -7.03
C LYS A 99 21.13 2.48 -6.76
N VAL A 100 20.64 2.98 -5.62
CA VAL A 100 20.79 4.39 -5.25
C VAL A 100 22.21 4.72 -4.79
N VAL A 101 22.79 3.90 -3.92
CA VAL A 101 24.12 4.17 -3.34
C VAL A 101 25.27 3.87 -4.31
N SER A 102 25.05 3.04 -5.34
CA SER A 102 26.03 2.77 -6.40
C SER A 102 26.04 3.85 -7.49
N HIS A 103 25.07 4.75 -7.51
CA HIS A 103 24.99 5.78 -8.54
C HIS A 103 26.12 6.80 -8.40
N LYS A 104 26.83 7.11 -9.50
CA LYS A 104 28.05 7.96 -9.52
C LYS A 104 27.93 9.35 -8.87
N SER A 105 26.72 9.90 -8.83
CA SER A 105 26.43 11.22 -8.22
C SER A 105 26.00 11.13 -6.76
N HIS A 106 25.98 9.93 -6.17
CA HIS A 106 25.79 9.73 -4.74
C HIS A 106 27.11 10.00 -4.02
N ASP A 107 27.10 11.00 -3.13
CA ASP A 107 28.31 11.63 -2.62
C ASP A 107 28.25 11.95 -1.11
N CYS A 108 27.30 11.32 -0.39
CA CYS A 108 27.11 11.57 1.03
C CYS A 108 27.19 10.28 1.84
N GLU A 109 27.39 10.40 3.16
CA GLU A 109 27.43 9.25 4.08
C GLU A 109 26.05 8.67 4.39
N PHE A 110 24.99 9.37 4.03
CA PHE A 110 23.61 8.98 4.26
C PHE A 110 23.01 8.32 3.02
N LEU A 111 21.90 7.61 3.20
CA LEU A 111 21.17 6.99 2.09
C LEU A 111 20.68 8.06 1.09
N LEU A 112 20.25 9.23 1.59
CA LEU A 112 19.75 10.33 0.77
C LEU A 112 20.84 11.36 0.47
N SER A 113 21.30 11.39 -0.79
CA SER A 113 22.21 12.42 -1.31
C SER A 113 21.42 13.57 -1.92
N LYS A 114 21.71 14.80 -1.47
CA LYS A 114 21.12 16.01 -2.03
C LYS A 114 21.68 16.32 -3.43
N ASN A 115 22.95 16.02 -3.69
CA ASN A 115 23.52 16.22 -5.03
C ASN A 115 22.95 15.21 -6.05
N LEU A 116 22.74 13.96 -5.64
CA LEU A 116 21.99 13.00 -6.45
C LEU A 116 20.57 13.49 -6.74
N TYR A 117 19.86 13.95 -5.72
CA TYR A 117 18.51 14.52 -5.87
C TYR A 117 18.50 15.71 -6.84
N ASN A 118 19.37 16.70 -6.63
CA ASN A 118 19.47 17.90 -7.47
C ASN A 118 19.74 17.59 -8.95
N LYS A 119 20.51 16.53 -9.25
CA LYS A 119 20.81 16.11 -10.62
C LYS A 119 19.55 15.77 -11.43
N TYR A 120 18.53 15.18 -10.79
CA TYR A 120 17.31 14.73 -11.47
C TYR A 120 16.10 15.63 -11.19
N TYR A 121 16.18 16.44 -10.13
CA TYR A 121 15.11 17.34 -9.70
C TYR A 121 14.93 18.57 -10.61
N THR A 122 15.99 19.04 -11.27
CA THR A 122 16.06 20.34 -11.97
C THR A 122 15.41 20.41 -13.35
N GLN A 123 14.85 19.31 -13.87
CA GLN A 123 14.39 19.30 -15.26
C GLN A 123 13.02 19.98 -15.48
N TYR A 124 12.25 20.30 -14.43
CA TYR A 124 10.86 20.80 -14.56
C TYR A 124 10.49 22.02 -13.70
N THR A 125 11.38 22.52 -12.83
CA THR A 125 11.10 23.68 -11.97
C THR A 125 12.15 24.77 -12.11
N TYR A 126 11.67 26.02 -12.06
CA TYR A 126 12.42 27.28 -12.13
C TYR A 126 13.81 27.18 -11.47
N LYS A 127 14.84 27.71 -12.15
CA LYS A 127 16.26 27.78 -11.72
C LYS A 127 16.45 28.64 -10.45
N GLU A 128 15.77 28.35 -9.35
CA GLU A 128 16.28 28.78 -8.05
C GLU A 128 17.60 28.04 -7.84
N GLU A 129 18.66 28.81 -7.61
CA GLU A 129 20.01 28.30 -7.36
C GLU A 129 19.95 27.23 -6.26
N LEU A 130 19.99 25.96 -6.65
CA LEU A 130 19.99 24.86 -5.70
C LEU A 130 21.29 24.95 -4.91
N VAL A 131 21.20 25.49 -3.69
CA VAL A 131 22.33 25.59 -2.77
C VAL A 131 23.01 24.23 -2.71
N GLN A 132 24.26 24.16 -3.17
CA GLN A 132 25.01 22.91 -3.16
C GLN A 132 25.14 22.40 -1.72
N GLY A 133 25.03 21.08 -1.56
CA GLY A 133 25.18 20.45 -0.25
C GLY A 133 24.98 18.95 -0.39
N ARG A 134 25.78 18.18 0.34
CA ARG A 134 25.77 16.70 0.24
C ARG A 134 24.55 16.07 0.92
N VAL A 135 24.09 16.67 2.02
CA VAL A 135 23.07 16.10 2.91
C VAL A 135 21.67 16.63 2.55
N MET A 136 20.74 15.71 2.31
CA MET A 136 19.33 16.02 2.08
C MET A 136 18.63 16.36 3.41
N ARG A 137 17.81 17.43 3.43
CA ARG A 137 17.01 17.83 4.59
C ARG A 137 15.57 17.35 4.44
N SER A 138 14.82 17.27 5.55
CA SER A 138 13.42 16.84 5.53
C SER A 138 12.54 17.69 4.61
N TYR A 139 12.83 18.99 4.49
CA TYR A 139 12.14 19.88 3.55
C TYR A 139 12.30 19.43 2.09
N ASN A 140 13.46 18.89 1.70
CA ASN A 140 13.65 18.38 0.33
C ASN A 140 12.77 17.15 0.06
N LEU A 141 12.61 16.28 1.06
CA LEU A 141 11.77 15.09 0.94
C LEU A 141 10.29 15.46 0.88
N ASP A 142 9.87 16.43 1.71
CA ASP A 142 8.51 17.00 1.69
C ASP A 142 8.21 17.69 0.34
N LYS A 143 9.17 18.45 -0.20
CA LYS A 143 9.05 19.08 -1.52
C LYS A 143 8.94 18.02 -2.62
N CYS A 144 9.80 17.01 -2.61
CA CYS A 144 9.75 15.89 -3.56
C CYS A 144 8.38 15.17 -3.56
N LEU A 145 7.79 14.97 -2.38
CA LEU A 145 6.46 14.39 -2.25
C LEU A 145 5.35 15.29 -2.82
N LYS A 146 5.41 16.60 -2.55
CA LYS A 146 4.47 17.58 -3.13
C LYS A 146 4.57 17.65 -4.65
N ASP A 147 5.79 17.61 -5.17
CA ASP A 147 6.03 17.63 -6.61
C ASP A 147 5.53 16.36 -7.29
N PHE A 148 5.64 15.20 -6.62
CA PHE A 148 5.01 13.97 -7.13
C PHE A 148 3.49 14.13 -7.24
N TYR A 149 2.83 14.63 -6.20
CA TYR A 149 1.39 14.91 -6.27
C TYR A 149 1.03 15.90 -7.35
N TYR A 150 1.81 16.96 -7.51
CA TYR A 150 1.51 18.00 -8.49
C TYR A 150 1.74 17.52 -9.93
N TYR A 151 2.94 17.04 -10.25
CA TYR A 151 3.33 16.71 -11.62
C TYR A 151 2.84 15.34 -12.08
N GLU A 152 2.86 14.33 -11.20
CA GLU A 152 2.57 12.96 -11.59
C GLU A 152 1.10 12.57 -11.37
N ILE A 153 0.35 13.35 -10.58
CA ILE A 153 -1.05 13.02 -10.26
C ILE A 153 -2.01 14.14 -10.73
N ASN A 154 -1.87 15.35 -10.19
CA ASN A 154 -2.79 16.45 -10.49
C ASN A 154 -2.68 16.92 -11.95
N ASN A 155 -1.49 17.25 -12.44
CA ASN A 155 -1.29 17.74 -13.81
C ASN A 155 -1.64 16.72 -14.89
N LYS A 156 -1.57 15.43 -14.55
CA LYS A 156 -2.00 14.33 -15.42
C LYS A 156 -3.50 14.01 -15.29
N ASN A 157 -4.26 14.80 -14.52
CA ASN A 157 -5.68 14.61 -14.24
C ASN A 157 -6.05 13.20 -13.75
N ILE A 158 -5.13 12.53 -13.04
CA ILE A 158 -5.35 11.16 -12.55
C ILE A 158 -6.32 11.18 -11.37
N GLN A 159 -6.06 12.07 -10.41
CA GLN A 159 -6.83 12.21 -9.18
C GLN A 159 -6.64 13.63 -8.62
N THR A 160 -7.68 14.20 -8.00
CA THR A 160 -7.56 15.48 -7.30
C THR A 160 -6.90 15.26 -5.94
N VAL A 161 -5.73 15.87 -5.71
CA VAL A 161 -5.02 15.82 -4.43
C VAL A 161 -5.19 17.12 -3.65
N ILE A 162 -5.64 17.01 -2.39
CA ILE A 162 -5.83 18.12 -1.46
C ILE A 162 -4.87 18.03 -0.28
N SER A 163 -4.42 19.18 0.24
CA SER A 163 -3.62 19.21 1.46
C SER A 163 -4.48 18.87 2.68
N LYS A 164 -3.91 18.15 3.65
CA LYS A 164 -4.56 17.89 4.95
C LYS A 164 -5.00 19.17 5.68
N LYS A 165 -4.34 20.30 5.44
CA LYS A 165 -4.70 21.61 6.01
C LYS A 165 -5.92 22.25 5.35
N ASP A 166 -6.21 21.87 4.11
CA ASP A 166 -7.27 22.45 3.29
C ASP A 166 -8.56 21.65 3.40
N VAL A 167 -8.55 20.55 4.17
CA VAL A 167 -9.72 19.77 4.53
C VAL A 167 -10.60 20.63 5.46
N LYS A 168 -11.60 21.31 4.88
CA LYS A 168 -12.64 22.05 5.61
C LYS A 168 -13.82 21.13 5.92
N GLU A 169 -14.32 21.14 7.16
CA GLU A 169 -15.53 20.39 7.55
C GLU A 169 -16.76 20.73 6.69
N SER A 170 -16.77 21.90 6.05
CA SER A 170 -17.86 22.41 5.21
C SER A 170 -17.94 21.83 3.79
N LEU A 171 -16.94 21.07 3.33
CA LEU A 171 -16.99 20.42 2.02
C LEU A 171 -17.79 19.12 2.12
N SER A 172 -18.65 18.85 1.13
CA SER A 172 -19.54 17.68 1.18
C SER A 172 -18.75 16.38 1.30
N GLN A 173 -19.26 15.42 2.09
CA GLN A 173 -18.65 14.07 2.21
C GLN A 173 -18.46 13.39 0.84
N GLN A 174 -19.25 13.79 -0.16
CA GLN A 174 -19.16 13.30 -1.53
C GLN A 174 -17.94 13.87 -2.27
N PHE A 175 -17.62 15.16 -2.11
CA PHE A 175 -16.40 15.77 -2.69
C PHE A 175 -15.12 15.09 -2.18
N TYR A 176 -15.09 14.72 -0.90
CA TYR A 176 -13.94 14.02 -0.31
C TYR A 176 -13.80 12.55 -0.73
N ARG A 177 -14.88 11.88 -1.16
CA ARG A 177 -14.77 10.51 -1.69
C ARG A 177 -13.95 10.46 -2.98
N ASP A 178 -14.08 11.49 -3.81
CA ASP A 178 -13.40 11.58 -5.09
C ASP A 178 -12.03 12.28 -5.03
N CYS A 179 -11.63 12.78 -3.85
CA CYS A 179 -10.33 13.41 -3.64
C CYS A 179 -9.36 12.49 -2.88
N MET A 180 -8.07 12.77 -3.03
CA MET A 180 -7.00 12.16 -2.25
C MET A 180 -6.39 13.22 -1.32
N VAL A 181 -6.24 12.91 -0.04
CA VAL A 181 -5.54 13.75 0.93
C VAL A 181 -4.04 13.46 0.83
N SER A 182 -3.22 14.50 0.68
CA SER A 182 -1.77 14.35 0.60
C SER A 182 -1.19 13.77 1.89
N LEU A 183 -0.32 12.79 1.73
CA LEU A 183 0.34 12.12 2.85
C LEU A 183 1.38 13.03 3.52
N GLN A 184 1.58 12.80 4.81
CA GLN A 184 2.68 13.31 5.61
C GLN A 184 3.74 12.22 5.77
N LEU A 185 5.01 12.61 5.96
CA LEU A 185 6.12 11.66 6.10
C LEU A 185 5.93 10.63 7.25
N GLY A 186 5.16 11.00 8.26
CA GLY A 186 4.80 10.12 9.38
C GLY A 186 3.82 9.00 9.00
N ASP A 187 3.00 9.19 7.96
CA ASP A 187 1.92 8.26 7.62
C ASP A 187 2.43 6.87 7.23
N ALA A 188 3.59 6.78 6.58
CA ALA A 188 4.25 5.51 6.28
C ALA A 188 4.56 4.71 7.55
N ARG A 189 5.03 5.39 8.62
CA ARG A 189 5.24 4.76 9.93
C ARG A 189 3.92 4.25 10.50
N HIS A 190 2.86 5.06 10.44
CA HIS A 190 1.54 4.64 10.93
C HIS A 190 1.07 3.38 10.21
N LEU A 191 1.20 3.33 8.88
CA LEU A 191 0.88 2.15 8.08
C LEU A 191 1.70 0.92 8.49
N ALA A 192 3.02 1.05 8.68
CA ALA A 192 3.86 -0.06 9.13
C ALA A 192 3.41 -0.65 10.46
N ILE A 193 2.99 0.18 11.41
CA ILE A 193 2.52 -0.27 12.73
C ILE A 193 1.18 -1.00 12.59
N ILE A 194 0.26 -0.48 11.78
CA ILE A 194 -1.02 -1.13 11.48
C ILE A 194 -0.80 -2.50 10.82
N ASN A 195 0.14 -2.61 9.88
CA ASN A 195 0.48 -3.88 9.25
C ASN A 195 0.97 -4.92 10.27
N LEU A 196 1.77 -4.51 11.27
CA LEU A 196 2.20 -5.42 12.33
C LEU A 196 1.04 -5.89 13.20
N VAL A 197 0.10 -4.99 13.52
CA VAL A 197 -1.15 -5.31 14.24
C VAL A 197 -1.99 -6.30 13.45
N LEU A 198 -2.19 -6.06 12.15
CA LEU A 198 -2.99 -6.93 11.27
C LEU A 198 -2.33 -8.28 11.00
N GLN A 199 -1.00 -8.38 11.15
CA GLN A 199 -0.26 -9.65 11.13
C GLN A 199 -0.38 -10.41 12.46
N GLY A 200 -0.99 -9.81 13.49
CA GLY A 200 -1.10 -10.41 14.81
C GLY A 200 0.26 -10.51 15.52
N THR A 201 1.17 -9.56 15.22
CA THR A 201 2.50 -9.53 15.82
C THR A 201 2.38 -9.28 17.32
N ASN A 202 3.11 -10.05 18.14
CA ASN A 202 3.11 -9.87 19.59
C ASN A 202 3.44 -8.41 20.01
N SER A 203 2.70 -7.87 20.98
CA SER A 203 2.82 -6.50 21.51
C SER A 203 4.25 -6.10 21.92
N TYR A 204 5.03 -7.01 22.50
CA TYR A 204 6.45 -6.77 22.82
C TYR A 204 7.28 -6.57 21.56
N LEU A 205 7.06 -7.40 20.54
CA LEU A 205 7.76 -7.31 19.27
C LEU A 205 7.37 -6.03 18.50
N ILE A 206 6.09 -5.65 18.52
CA ILE A 206 5.62 -4.36 17.98
C ILE A 206 6.34 -3.21 18.70
N ARG A 207 6.38 -3.22 20.03
CA ARG A 207 7.07 -2.19 20.83
C ARG A 207 8.55 -2.08 20.44
N GLU A 208 9.24 -3.21 20.34
CA GLU A 208 10.66 -3.28 19.95
C GLU A 208 10.90 -2.82 18.51
N MET A 209 10.06 -3.22 17.56
CA MET A 209 10.11 -2.79 16.17
C MET A 209 9.82 -1.31 16.02
N CYS A 210 8.94 -0.74 16.84
CA CYS A 210 8.61 0.68 16.82
C CYS A 210 9.64 1.54 17.55
N GLY A 211 10.49 0.95 18.41
CA GLY A 211 11.29 1.73 19.36
C GLY A 211 10.41 2.56 20.28
N HIS A 212 9.32 1.96 20.77
CA HIS A 212 8.46 2.53 21.81
C HIS A 212 8.99 2.15 23.19
N ARG A 213 8.71 2.98 24.21
CA ARG A 213 9.10 2.69 25.59
C ARG A 213 7.97 1.94 26.30
N ASP A 214 6.79 2.51 26.18
CA ASP A 214 5.57 1.96 26.71
C ASP A 214 5.05 0.86 25.77
N ILE A 215 4.73 -0.29 26.36
CA ILE A 215 4.11 -1.40 25.65
C ILE A 215 2.75 -0.97 25.10
N ASN A 216 2.03 -0.06 25.74
CA ASN A 216 0.69 0.36 25.33
C ASN A 216 0.66 1.37 24.17
N SER A 217 1.82 1.87 23.74
CA SER A 217 1.89 2.85 22.64
C SER A 217 1.32 2.35 21.30
N HIS A 218 1.12 1.04 21.13
CA HIS A 218 0.50 0.46 19.93
C HIS A 218 -1.03 0.34 20.02
N LEU A 219 -1.67 0.53 21.18
CA LEU A 219 -3.12 0.33 21.36
C LEU A 219 -3.95 1.28 20.48
N HIS A 220 -3.56 2.55 20.39
CA HIS A 220 -4.20 3.50 19.48
C HIS A 220 -4.16 3.05 18.01
N TYR A 221 -3.20 2.21 17.63
CA TYR A 221 -3.10 1.68 16.26
C TYR A 221 -4.04 0.49 16.03
N ILE A 222 -4.55 -0.16 17.09
CA ILE A 222 -5.57 -1.20 16.99
C ILE A 222 -6.89 -0.56 16.53
N ASP A 223 -7.32 0.52 17.18
CA ASP A 223 -8.54 1.25 16.77
C ASP A 223 -8.44 1.72 15.31
N HIS A 224 -7.26 2.19 14.92
CA HIS A 224 -6.96 2.59 13.55
C HIS A 224 -6.91 1.45 12.53
N ALA A 225 -6.57 0.24 12.95
CA ALA A 225 -6.55 -0.92 12.07
C ALA A 225 -7.96 -1.26 11.57
N LYS A 226 -9.00 -1.07 12.40
CA LYS A 226 -10.40 -1.23 11.96
C LYS A 226 -10.77 -0.25 10.85
N THR A 227 -10.43 1.04 11.02
CA THR A 227 -10.64 2.04 9.96
C THR A 227 -9.85 1.72 8.69
N TYR A 228 -8.61 1.23 8.83
CA TYR A 228 -7.80 0.81 7.69
C TYR A 228 -8.43 -0.36 6.92
N ILE A 229 -8.99 -1.37 7.61
CA ILE A 229 -9.69 -2.49 6.97
C ILE A 229 -10.84 -1.97 6.11
N THR A 230 -11.71 -1.12 6.66
CA THR A 230 -12.81 -0.52 5.90
C THR A 230 -12.31 0.27 4.69
N SER A 231 -11.29 1.11 4.87
CA SER A 231 -10.69 1.86 3.75
C SER A 231 -10.09 0.95 2.69
N LYS A 232 -9.50 -0.19 3.07
CA LYS A 232 -8.90 -1.14 2.13
C LYS A 232 -9.93 -1.78 1.21
N VAL A 233 -11.09 -2.15 1.75
CA VAL A 233 -12.22 -2.65 0.95
C VAL A 233 -12.70 -1.57 -0.03
N LEU A 234 -12.95 -0.35 0.46
CA LEU A 234 -13.40 0.77 -0.38
C LEU A 234 -12.42 1.13 -1.50
N VAL A 235 -11.12 1.15 -1.21
CA VAL A 235 -10.10 1.51 -2.20
C VAL A 235 -9.98 0.48 -3.30
N LEU A 236 -10.13 -0.80 -3.01
CA LEU A 236 -10.03 -1.84 -4.05
C LEU A 236 -11.11 -1.65 -5.13
N THR A 237 -12.31 -1.16 -4.76
CA THR A 237 -13.35 -0.76 -5.70
C THR A 237 -12.97 0.50 -6.49
N ASP A 238 -12.41 1.52 -5.82
CA ASP A 238 -11.97 2.77 -6.47
C ASP A 238 -10.74 2.60 -7.37
N ILE A 239 -9.82 1.68 -7.04
CA ILE A 239 -8.62 1.39 -7.82
C ILE A 239 -9.01 1.03 -9.24
N ARG A 240 -10.12 0.33 -9.45
CA ARG A 240 -10.57 -0.05 -10.80
C ARG A 240 -10.98 1.15 -11.66
N LYS A 241 -11.58 2.19 -11.05
CA LYS A 241 -11.82 3.47 -11.74
C LYS A 241 -10.51 4.16 -12.11
N LEU A 242 -9.53 4.12 -11.20
CA LEU A 242 -8.19 4.65 -11.47
C LEU A 242 -7.49 3.85 -12.57
N GLU A 243 -7.61 2.54 -12.60
CA GLU A 243 -7.03 1.67 -13.63
C GLU A 243 -7.56 2.00 -15.02
N ILE A 244 -8.86 2.23 -15.18
CA ILE A 244 -9.46 2.65 -16.45
C ILE A 244 -8.86 4.00 -16.90
N LYS A 245 -8.76 4.97 -15.99
CA LYS A 245 -8.14 6.27 -16.29
C LYS A 245 -6.67 6.13 -16.68
N LEU A 246 -5.92 5.29 -15.97
CA LEU A 246 -4.50 5.05 -16.22
C LEU A 246 -4.26 4.30 -17.54
N ALA A 247 -5.11 3.34 -17.90
CA ALA A 247 -5.01 2.62 -19.16
C ALA A 247 -5.14 3.57 -20.36
N ASN A 248 -6.02 4.58 -20.27
CA ASN A 248 -6.15 5.64 -21.27
C ASN A 248 -4.92 6.57 -21.34
N ILE A 249 -4.16 6.70 -20.25
CA ILE A 249 -2.97 7.56 -20.18
C ILE A 249 -1.70 6.84 -20.65
N TYR A 250 -1.59 5.53 -20.37
CA TYR A 250 -0.36 4.75 -20.57
C TYR A 250 -0.43 3.72 -21.72
N SER A 251 -1.49 3.76 -22.55
CA SER A 251 -1.76 2.92 -23.74
C SER A 251 -0.72 1.82 -24.06
N ASN A 252 -1.14 0.56 -23.86
CA ASN A 252 -0.44 -0.74 -24.04
C ASN A 252 0.06 -1.36 -22.72
N GLU A 253 -0.78 -2.21 -22.12
CA GLU A 253 -0.43 -3.56 -21.64
C GLU A 253 -1.57 -4.11 -20.76
N SER A 254 -1.94 -5.37 -21.01
CA SER A 254 -2.87 -6.17 -20.21
C SER A 254 -2.34 -6.33 -18.78
N PHE A 255 -3.17 -6.06 -17.78
CA PHE A 255 -2.67 -5.89 -16.41
C PHE A 255 -3.23 -6.87 -15.37
N GLU A 256 -2.29 -7.43 -14.62
CA GLU A 256 -2.43 -8.40 -13.54
C GLU A 256 -2.41 -7.72 -12.15
N TYR A 257 -3.37 -8.07 -11.28
CA TYR A 257 -3.43 -7.67 -9.87
C TYR A 257 -3.68 -8.87 -8.97
N GLY A 258 -2.83 -9.05 -7.94
CA GLY A 258 -2.99 -10.07 -6.89
C GLY A 258 -2.16 -11.35 -7.10
N ASN A 259 -2.17 -12.24 -6.10
CA ASN A 259 -1.54 -13.57 -6.15
C ASN A 259 -1.94 -14.31 -7.45
N LYS A 260 -1.12 -15.27 -7.92
CA LYS A 260 -1.33 -16.07 -9.16
C LYS A 260 -2.77 -16.59 -9.42
N ARG A 261 -3.65 -16.64 -8.40
CA ARG A 261 -5.08 -16.95 -8.52
C ARG A 261 -5.95 -15.78 -9.02
N ASN A 262 -5.65 -14.53 -8.67
CA ASN A 262 -6.41 -13.35 -9.10
C ASN A 262 -6.16 -13.02 -10.58
N ASN A 263 -4.95 -13.31 -11.08
CA ASN A 263 -4.61 -13.24 -12.51
C ASN A 263 -5.48 -14.14 -13.40
N LYS A 264 -6.01 -15.24 -12.84
CA LYS A 264 -6.82 -16.18 -13.60
C LYS A 264 -8.20 -15.59 -13.91
N PHE A 265 -8.77 -14.79 -13.02
CA PHE A 265 -10.13 -14.28 -13.18
C PHE A 265 -10.21 -12.99 -14.00
N SER A 266 -9.21 -12.09 -13.86
CA SER A 266 -9.14 -10.85 -14.66
C SER A 266 -8.91 -11.13 -16.15
N ASN A 267 -8.13 -12.17 -16.49
CA ASN A 267 -7.87 -12.57 -17.87
C ASN A 267 -9.02 -13.36 -18.50
N LEU A 268 -9.79 -14.14 -17.72
CA LEU A 268 -10.86 -15.00 -18.24
C LEU A 268 -12.06 -14.21 -18.79
N LEU A 269 -12.40 -13.06 -18.21
CA LEU A 269 -13.58 -12.29 -18.63
C LEU A 269 -13.32 -11.35 -19.81
N TYR A 270 -12.09 -10.82 -19.95
CA TYR A 270 -11.78 -9.80 -20.95
C TYR A 270 -11.28 -10.36 -22.28
N ASN A 271 -10.65 -11.55 -22.29
CA ASN A 271 -10.00 -12.07 -23.50
C ASN A 271 -10.76 -13.21 -24.19
N GLU A 272 -11.78 -13.80 -23.55
CA GLU A 272 -12.49 -14.98 -24.07
C GLU A 272 -13.96 -14.71 -24.47
N TYR A 273 -14.50 -13.52 -24.18
CA TYR A 273 -15.93 -13.23 -24.34
C TYR A 273 -16.19 -11.78 -24.78
N LYS A 274 -17.17 -11.57 -25.67
CA LYS A 274 -17.62 -10.26 -26.14
C LYS A 274 -19.05 -9.95 -25.67
N LYS A 275 -19.29 -8.76 -25.11
CA LYS A 275 -20.66 -8.32 -24.73
C LYS A 275 -21.50 -8.03 -25.98
N VAL A 276 -22.69 -8.62 -26.07
CA VAL A 276 -23.69 -8.45 -27.13
C VAL A 276 -25.05 -8.26 -26.46
N GLY A 277 -25.55 -7.02 -26.37
CA GLY A 277 -26.71 -6.71 -25.53
C GLY A 277 -26.45 -7.11 -24.07
N ASP A 278 -27.37 -7.88 -23.49
CA ASP A 278 -27.34 -8.29 -22.06
C ASP A 278 -26.60 -9.61 -21.82
N ILE A 279 -26.00 -10.18 -22.87
CA ILE A 279 -25.35 -11.49 -22.83
C ILE A 279 -23.91 -11.40 -23.33
N TYR A 280 -23.11 -12.42 -23.02
CA TYR A 280 -21.74 -12.53 -23.52
C TYR A 280 -21.63 -13.65 -24.56
N CYS A 281 -20.88 -13.38 -25.63
CA CYS A 281 -20.70 -14.30 -26.75
C CYS A 281 -19.22 -14.60 -26.98
N LYS A 282 -18.87 -15.89 -27.11
CA LYS A 282 -17.51 -16.33 -27.46
C LYS A 282 -17.18 -16.13 -28.94
N ARG A 283 -18.20 -16.14 -29.81
CA ARG A 283 -18.04 -16.23 -31.27
C ARG A 283 -17.41 -14.98 -31.92
N TYR A 284 -17.57 -13.82 -31.30
CA TYR A 284 -17.20 -12.52 -31.89
C TYR A 284 -15.95 -11.88 -31.29
N VAL A 285 -15.17 -12.64 -30.52
CA VAL A 285 -13.89 -12.18 -29.97
C VAL A 285 -12.90 -11.94 -31.12
N GLY A 286 -12.54 -10.68 -31.38
CA GLY A 286 -11.62 -10.25 -32.43
C GLY A 286 -12.17 -10.30 -33.86
N ARG A 287 -13.51 -10.34 -34.02
CA ARG A 287 -14.24 -10.28 -35.30
C ARG A 287 -15.51 -9.45 -35.15
N GLU A 288 -15.40 -8.29 -34.49
CA GLU A 288 -16.54 -7.48 -34.07
C GLU A 288 -17.40 -7.01 -35.25
N GLU A 289 -16.78 -6.67 -36.36
CA GLU A 289 -17.42 -6.20 -37.58
C GLU A 289 -18.35 -7.24 -38.24
N MET A 290 -18.26 -8.51 -37.82
CA MET A 290 -19.07 -9.59 -38.38
C MET A 290 -20.39 -9.82 -37.63
N PHE A 291 -20.69 -9.05 -36.58
CA PHE A 291 -21.96 -9.15 -35.87
C PHE A 291 -23.09 -8.44 -36.64
N PRO A 292 -24.30 -9.03 -36.80
CA PRO A 292 -24.76 -10.35 -36.34
C PRO A 292 -24.63 -11.47 -37.38
N PHE A 293 -23.87 -11.27 -38.46
CA PHE A 293 -23.86 -12.15 -39.64
C PHE A 293 -23.39 -13.60 -39.38
N LEU A 294 -22.68 -13.87 -38.29
CA LEU A 294 -22.26 -15.22 -37.89
C LEU A 294 -23.25 -15.91 -36.95
N CYS A 295 -24.40 -15.30 -36.64
CA CYS A 295 -25.46 -15.91 -35.85
C CYS A 295 -26.35 -16.76 -36.77
N LEU A 296 -26.40 -18.07 -36.50
CA LEU A 296 -27.23 -19.04 -37.25
C LEU A 296 -28.59 -19.28 -36.60
N THR A 297 -28.72 -18.95 -35.31
CA THR A 297 -29.91 -19.10 -34.48
C THR A 297 -30.02 -17.89 -33.56
N ASP A 298 -31.21 -17.69 -32.99
CA ASP A 298 -31.39 -16.74 -31.91
C ASP A 298 -30.45 -17.06 -30.74
N CYS A 299 -30.05 -16.02 -30.01
CA CYS A 299 -29.09 -16.16 -28.92
C CYS A 299 -29.56 -17.15 -27.87
N ASP A 300 -30.87 -17.23 -27.59
CA ASP A 300 -31.45 -18.10 -26.57
C ASP A 300 -31.20 -19.60 -26.80
N GLU A 301 -30.96 -20.00 -28.05
CA GLU A 301 -30.63 -21.38 -28.43
C GLU A 301 -29.15 -21.54 -28.86
N CYS A 302 -28.34 -20.48 -28.72
CA CYS A 302 -26.98 -20.45 -29.21
C CYS A 302 -25.98 -21.01 -28.19
N ASN A 303 -25.25 -22.07 -28.55
CA ASN A 303 -24.21 -22.68 -27.69
C ASN A 303 -23.03 -21.76 -27.34
N ASP A 304 -22.86 -20.64 -28.06
CA ASP A 304 -21.83 -19.64 -27.78
C ASP A 304 -22.34 -18.50 -26.87
N LYS A 305 -23.61 -18.56 -26.43
CA LYS A 305 -24.19 -17.68 -25.41
C LYS A 305 -23.68 -18.08 -24.02
N VAL A 306 -23.28 -17.07 -23.25
CA VAL A 306 -23.04 -17.19 -21.81
C VAL A 306 -24.07 -16.32 -21.11
N GLU A 307 -25.01 -16.97 -20.43
CA GLU A 307 -25.98 -16.32 -19.56
C GLU A 307 -25.30 -15.89 -18.25
N THR A 308 -25.52 -14.63 -17.88
CA THR A 308 -25.07 -14.08 -16.61
C THR A 308 -26.06 -14.44 -15.51
N ASP A 309 -26.09 -15.70 -15.08
CA ASP A 309 -26.63 -16.01 -13.75
C ASP A 309 -25.64 -15.50 -12.68
N PHE A 310 -25.66 -14.19 -12.42
CA PHE A 310 -25.04 -13.56 -11.25
C PHE A 310 -26.02 -13.45 -10.07
N THR A 311 -27.08 -14.26 -10.06
CA THR A 311 -28.10 -14.39 -9.01
C THR A 311 -27.63 -15.26 -7.83
N GLY A 312 -26.33 -15.23 -7.52
CA GLY A 312 -25.86 -15.65 -6.20
C GLY A 312 -26.30 -14.63 -5.16
N ASN A 313 -26.69 -15.07 -3.98
CA ASN A 313 -27.13 -14.24 -2.85
C ASN A 313 -25.96 -13.39 -2.29
N ASN A 314 -25.40 -12.50 -3.13
CA ASN A 314 -24.17 -11.75 -2.87
C ASN A 314 -24.32 -10.87 -1.62
N ASP A 315 -25.52 -10.38 -1.33
CA ASP A 315 -25.81 -9.58 -0.13
C ASP A 315 -25.70 -10.40 1.17
N GLU A 316 -26.18 -11.65 1.17
CA GLU A 316 -25.98 -12.56 2.31
C GLU A 316 -24.51 -12.97 2.43
N GLU A 317 -23.83 -13.24 1.31
CA GLU A 317 -22.41 -13.61 1.33
C GLU A 317 -21.53 -12.46 1.85
N ILE A 318 -21.79 -11.22 1.44
CA ILE A 318 -21.14 -10.00 1.95
C ILE A 318 -21.42 -9.85 3.44
N LYS A 319 -22.68 -10.02 3.87
CA LYS A 319 -23.04 -9.91 5.29
C LYS A 319 -22.28 -10.92 6.14
N ILE A 320 -22.21 -12.18 5.70
CA ILE A 320 -21.46 -13.25 6.38
C ILE A 320 -19.96 -12.92 6.41
N ASN A 321 -19.41 -12.44 5.28
CA ASN A 321 -17.98 -12.14 5.17
C ASN A 321 -17.58 -10.94 6.07
N LYS A 322 -18.40 -9.88 6.13
CA LYS A 322 -18.23 -8.76 7.09
C LYS A 322 -18.28 -9.22 8.54
N MET A 323 -19.20 -10.11 8.89
CA MET A 323 -19.27 -10.68 10.24
C MET A 323 -18.01 -11.47 10.58
N GLU A 324 -17.49 -12.26 9.64
CA GLU A 324 -16.27 -13.04 9.86
C GLU A 324 -15.02 -12.15 9.94
N ILE A 325 -14.93 -11.07 9.15
CA ILE A 325 -13.87 -10.05 9.27
C ILE A 325 -13.85 -9.47 10.69
N GLU A 326 -15.00 -9.03 11.19
CA GLU A 326 -15.13 -8.47 12.53
C GLU A 326 -14.74 -9.51 13.59
N ARG A 327 -15.16 -10.77 13.42
CA ARG A 327 -14.79 -11.86 14.34
C ARG A 327 -13.29 -12.12 14.38
N GLN A 328 -12.63 -12.21 13.21
CA GLN A 328 -11.17 -12.42 13.15
C GLN A 328 -10.42 -11.23 13.73
N PHE A 329 -10.89 -10.00 13.47
CA PHE A 329 -10.30 -8.80 14.04
C PHE A 329 -10.43 -8.76 15.57
N GLN A 330 -11.60 -9.12 16.11
CA GLN A 330 -11.83 -9.21 17.57
C GLN A 330 -10.94 -10.25 18.24
N ILE A 331 -10.62 -11.37 17.58
CA ILE A 331 -9.65 -12.36 18.09
C ILE A 331 -8.26 -11.74 18.22
N ILE A 332 -7.79 -11.03 17.18
CA ILE A 332 -6.49 -10.37 17.17
C ILE A 332 -6.44 -9.25 18.22
N GLU A 333 -7.48 -8.41 18.27
CA GLU A 333 -7.63 -7.33 19.24
C GLU A 333 -7.60 -7.87 20.67
N LYS A 334 -8.39 -8.91 20.95
CA LYS A 334 -8.44 -9.56 22.26
C LYS A 334 -7.06 -10.09 22.64
N TYR A 335 -6.35 -10.77 21.75
CA TYR A 335 -5.01 -11.26 22.05
C TYR A 335 -4.02 -10.13 22.35
N LEU A 336 -4.01 -9.07 21.53
CA LEU A 336 -3.10 -7.94 21.73
C LEU A 336 -3.34 -7.23 23.06
N LYS A 337 -4.62 -7.17 23.49
CA LYS A 337 -5.04 -6.68 24.82
C LYS A 337 -4.77 -7.69 25.94
N ASP A 338 -4.89 -9.00 25.72
CA ASP A 338 -4.67 -10.04 26.74
C ASP A 338 -3.16 -10.28 27.00
N ALA A 339 -2.33 -10.14 25.96
CA ALA A 339 -0.87 -10.14 26.10
C ALA A 339 -0.38 -9.03 27.06
N GLN A 340 -1.16 -7.95 27.20
CA GLN A 340 -0.97 -6.90 28.19
C GLN A 340 -1.20 -7.41 29.62
N PHE A 341 -2.26 -8.17 29.87
CA PHE A 341 -2.58 -8.68 31.22
C PHE A 341 -1.58 -9.73 31.69
N ASN A 342 -1.16 -10.65 30.81
CA ASN A 342 -0.16 -11.65 31.15
C ASN A 342 1.25 -11.04 31.33
N SER A 343 1.56 -9.94 30.63
CA SER A 343 2.83 -9.19 30.85
C SER A 343 2.97 -8.56 32.23
N ILE A 344 1.85 -8.27 32.91
CA ILE A 344 1.83 -7.71 34.27
C ILE A 344 2.09 -8.80 35.31
N ILE A 345 1.64 -10.03 35.05
CA ILE A 345 1.76 -11.17 35.97
C ILE A 345 3.14 -11.83 35.87
N ASP A 346 3.75 -11.86 34.69
CA ASP A 346 4.94 -12.68 34.41
C ASP A 346 6.27 -11.90 34.36
N SER A 347 6.42 -10.89 35.22
CA SER A 347 7.70 -10.15 35.39
C SER A 347 8.88 -11.03 35.89
N LYS A 348 8.67 -12.33 36.11
CA LYS A 348 9.69 -13.29 36.55
C LYS A 348 9.97 -14.44 35.57
N ASN A 349 9.16 -14.69 34.55
CA ASN A 349 9.44 -15.74 33.56
C ASN A 349 9.25 -15.22 32.13
N GLU A 350 10.36 -15.10 31.39
CA GLU A 350 10.37 -14.83 29.94
C GLU A 350 9.88 -16.06 29.13
N ARG A 351 8.74 -16.65 29.49
CA ARG A 351 8.11 -17.76 28.73
C ARG A 351 6.76 -17.31 28.20
N VAL A 352 6.80 -16.56 27.10
CA VAL A 352 5.61 -16.30 26.28
C VAL A 352 5.07 -17.65 25.77
N LEU A 353 3.77 -17.91 25.99
CA LEU A 353 3.04 -19.07 25.49
C LEU A 353 3.05 -19.12 23.95
N PHE A 354 4.03 -19.82 23.37
CA PHE A 354 4.21 -19.98 21.91
C PHE A 354 2.97 -20.58 21.19
N ASP A 355 2.14 -21.34 21.89
CA ASP A 355 0.92 -21.97 21.33
C ASP A 355 -0.16 -20.95 20.93
N SER A 356 -0.14 -19.75 21.50
CA SER A 356 -1.08 -18.68 21.14
C SER A 356 -0.71 -18.00 19.82
N GLN A 357 0.59 -17.80 19.54
CA GLN A 357 1.07 -17.00 18.41
C GLN A 357 0.69 -17.61 17.05
N LYS A 358 0.76 -18.94 16.92
CA LYS A 358 0.39 -19.63 15.67
C LYS A 358 -1.09 -19.45 15.32
N ASN A 359 -1.99 -19.56 16.30
CA ASN A 359 -3.43 -19.36 16.11
C ASN A 359 -3.76 -17.93 15.67
N ILE A 360 -2.95 -16.96 16.08
CA ILE A 360 -3.12 -15.56 15.73
C ILE A 360 -2.57 -15.26 14.35
N GLU A 361 -1.44 -15.86 13.98
CA GLU A 361 -0.93 -15.82 12.62
C GLU A 361 -1.95 -16.44 11.64
N GLU A 362 -2.59 -17.55 12.02
CA GLU A 362 -3.69 -18.16 11.26
C GLU A 362 -4.89 -17.22 11.16
N SER A 363 -5.29 -16.59 12.26
CA SER A 363 -6.38 -15.60 12.30
C SER A 363 -6.07 -14.36 11.45
N ALA A 364 -4.83 -13.88 11.48
CA ALA A 364 -4.33 -12.76 10.66
C ALA A 364 -4.30 -13.10 9.17
N ASN A 365 -3.85 -14.30 8.81
CA ASN A 365 -3.87 -14.79 7.43
C ASN A 365 -5.32 -14.91 6.92
N LYS A 366 -6.22 -15.45 7.76
CA LYS A 366 -7.64 -15.57 7.44
C LYS A 366 -8.30 -14.19 7.31
N LEU A 367 -8.01 -13.25 8.21
CA LEU A 367 -8.48 -11.86 8.13
C LEU A 367 -8.06 -11.22 6.80
N ASN A 368 -6.79 -11.32 6.42
CA ASN A 368 -6.30 -10.77 5.15
C ASN A 368 -7.02 -11.39 3.94
N TYR A 369 -7.27 -12.70 3.95
CA TYR A 369 -8.05 -13.37 2.92
C TYR A 369 -9.49 -12.84 2.84
N LEU A 370 -10.17 -12.70 3.98
CA LEU A 370 -11.55 -12.22 4.04
C LEU A 370 -11.68 -10.77 3.58
N ILE A 371 -10.71 -9.91 3.90
CA ILE A 371 -10.66 -8.52 3.41
C ILE A 371 -10.55 -8.48 1.89
N SER A 372 -9.70 -9.33 1.31
CA SER A 372 -9.60 -9.45 -0.14
C SER A 372 -10.89 -9.97 -0.76
N LYS A 373 -11.50 -11.00 -0.15
CA LYS A 373 -12.79 -11.55 -0.60
C LYS A 373 -13.91 -10.51 -0.54
N GLU A 374 -13.96 -9.71 0.52
CA GLU A 374 -14.95 -8.64 0.69
C GLU A 374 -14.87 -7.63 -0.43
N ALA A 375 -13.66 -7.16 -0.71
CA ALA A 375 -13.41 -6.24 -1.81
C ALA A 375 -13.82 -6.83 -3.17
N GLU A 376 -13.57 -8.12 -3.39
CA GLU A 376 -14.00 -8.82 -4.60
C GLU A 376 -15.53 -8.88 -4.71
N LEU A 377 -16.25 -9.16 -3.62
CA LEU A 377 -17.71 -9.20 -3.60
C LEU A 377 -18.33 -7.82 -3.81
N GLU A 378 -17.84 -6.80 -3.11
CA GLU A 378 -18.32 -5.41 -3.27
C GLU A 378 -18.04 -4.88 -4.68
N ALA A 379 -16.88 -5.21 -5.26
CA ALA A 379 -16.57 -4.88 -6.64
C ALA A 379 -17.57 -5.52 -7.62
N LYS A 380 -17.90 -6.82 -7.44
CA LYS A 380 -18.87 -7.53 -8.30
C LYS A 380 -20.24 -6.85 -8.30
N ILE A 381 -20.76 -6.47 -7.12
CA ILE A 381 -22.04 -5.74 -7.03
C ILE A 381 -21.98 -4.41 -7.74
N PHE A 382 -20.89 -3.65 -7.54
CA PHE A 382 -20.71 -2.36 -8.19
C PHE A 382 -20.71 -2.47 -9.72
N PHE A 383 -20.02 -3.47 -10.29
CA PHE A 383 -20.02 -3.71 -11.73
C PHE A 383 -21.36 -4.23 -12.24
N GLY A 384 -22.04 -5.11 -11.50
CA GLY A 384 -23.40 -5.56 -11.83
C GLY A 384 -24.39 -4.39 -11.94
N GLY A 385 -24.31 -3.42 -11.02
CA GLY A 385 -25.19 -2.24 -11.01
C GLY A 385 -24.86 -1.16 -12.05
N ILE A 386 -23.65 -1.15 -12.62
CA ILE A 386 -23.31 -0.29 -13.77
C ILE A 386 -23.88 -0.89 -15.05
N ILE A 387 -23.80 -2.22 -15.20
CA ILE A 387 -24.32 -2.94 -16.37
C ILE A 387 -25.83 -2.73 -16.52
N THR A 388 -26.58 -2.69 -15.42
CA THR A 388 -28.04 -2.46 -15.41
C THR A 388 -28.46 -0.99 -15.58
N LYS A 389 -27.52 -0.04 -15.62
CA LYS A 389 -27.80 1.41 -15.74
C LYS A 389 -27.47 1.99 -17.12
N GLU A 390 -26.90 1.17 -18.02
CA GLU A 390 -26.67 1.50 -19.42
C GLU A 390 -27.78 0.95 -20.34
N GLU A 391 -28.83 0.35 -19.78
CA GLU A 391 -30.16 0.21 -20.38
C GLU A 391 -30.99 1.49 -20.14
#